data_AF-W1U5E0-F1
#
_entry.id   AF-W1U5E0-F1
#
_cell.length_a   1.000
_cell.length_b   1.000
_cell.length_c   1.000
_cell.angle_alpha   90.00
_cell.angle_beta   90.00
_cell.angle_gamma   90.00
#
_symmetry.space_group_name_H-M   'P 1'
#
loop_
_entity.id
_entity.type
_entity.pdbx_description
1 polymer ?
#
loop_
_entity_poly.entity_id
_entity_poly.type
_entity_poly.pdbx_seq_one_letter_code
_entity_poly.pdbx_strand_id
1 'polypeptide(L)'
;MELLNVICSKAAYECFDLLSDREVLFLEDVIDNFEVDLTSAAVVIVTEDETNCLQQFIDSALNIPMFVIRTRRGTQIPLDLLAAGVHVMDVNEFDRDLFGRQIEQAAKDYEKGILPPFFREMTEYVGTGNMTLATPGHHGGQFFRKHPAGRALYDWFGENLFRS
;
A
#
# COMPACT_ATOMS: atom_id res chain seq x y z
N MET A 1 -9.29 0.15 -1.87
CA MET A 1 -8.77 1.47 -1.47
C MET A 1 -7.28 1.32 -1.52
N GLU A 2 -6.60 2.04 -2.39
CA GLU A 2 -5.14 1.98 -2.57
C GLU A 2 -4.59 3.18 -1.76
N LEU A 3 -4.34 2.96 -0.47
CA LEU A 3 -3.96 4.04 0.47
C LEU A 3 -2.46 4.20 0.60
N LEU A 4 -1.76 3.08 0.46
CA LEU A 4 -0.34 2.96 0.73
C LEU A 4 0.46 2.91 -0.58
N ASN A 5 1.70 3.35 -0.47
CA ASN A 5 2.62 3.58 -1.56
C ASN A 5 3.45 2.33 -1.86
N VAL A 6 3.93 2.22 -3.08
CA VAL A 6 4.94 1.22 -3.47
C VAL A 6 6.32 1.84 -3.25
N ILE A 7 7.16 1.21 -2.44
CA ILE A 7 8.56 1.63 -2.29
C ILE A 7 9.43 0.72 -3.15
N CYS A 8 10.24 1.27 -4.04
CA CYS A 8 11.19 0.43 -4.80
C CYS A 8 12.50 1.12 -5.14
N SER A 9 13.58 0.35 -5.32
CA SER A 9 14.82 0.90 -5.90
C SER A 9 14.60 1.27 -7.37
N LYS A 10 15.39 2.23 -7.87
CA LYS A 10 15.30 2.65 -9.28
C LYS A 10 15.56 1.49 -10.23
N ALA A 11 16.51 0.60 -9.88
CA ALA A 11 16.81 -0.59 -10.67
C ALA A 11 15.64 -1.61 -10.66
N ALA A 12 14.97 -1.79 -9.52
CA ALA A 12 13.82 -2.68 -9.43
C ALA A 12 12.62 -2.17 -10.25
N TYR A 13 12.41 -0.85 -10.30
CA TYR A 13 11.30 -0.24 -11.04
C TYR A 13 11.31 -0.56 -12.54
N GLU A 14 12.49 -0.75 -13.14
CA GLU A 14 12.61 -1.13 -14.55
C GLU A 14 12.17 -2.59 -14.80
N CYS A 15 12.06 -3.41 -13.76
CA CYS A 15 11.88 -4.86 -13.86
C CYS A 15 10.43 -5.36 -13.74
N PHE A 16 9.47 -4.48 -13.41
CA PHE A 16 8.05 -4.83 -13.34
C PHE A 16 7.19 -3.69 -13.92
N ASP A 17 5.94 -3.99 -14.24
CA ASP A 17 4.97 -2.98 -14.65
C ASP A 17 3.92 -2.83 -13.54
N LEU A 18 3.83 -1.63 -12.93
CA LEU A 18 2.82 -1.37 -11.91
C LEU A 18 1.46 -1.23 -12.59
N LEU A 19 0.48 -2.00 -12.13
CA LEU A 19 -0.86 -2.08 -12.72
C LEU A 19 -1.92 -1.30 -11.93
N SER A 20 -1.49 -0.46 -10.99
CA SER A 20 -2.33 0.36 -10.11
C SER A 20 -1.92 1.83 -10.18
N ASP A 21 -2.78 2.72 -9.67
CA ASP A 21 -2.51 4.16 -9.59
C ASP A 21 -1.75 4.52 -8.30
N ARG A 22 -1.16 3.53 -7.61
CA ARG A 22 -0.39 3.75 -6.38
C ARG A 22 0.80 4.67 -6.66
N GLU A 23 1.03 5.58 -5.72
CA GLU A 23 2.25 6.38 -5.74
C GLU A 23 3.47 5.47 -5.54
N VAL A 24 4.49 5.70 -6.36
CA VAL A 24 5.78 5.01 -6.26
C VAL A 24 6.79 5.95 -5.63
N LEU A 25 7.37 5.52 -4.53
CA LEU A 25 8.45 6.21 -3.85
C LEU A 25 9.76 5.45 -4.09
N PHE A 26 10.81 6.16 -4.49
CA PHE A 26 12.11 5.52 -4.70
C PHE A 26 12.82 5.30 -3.37
N LEU A 27 13.39 4.11 -3.21
CA LEU A 27 14.06 3.68 -1.98
C LEU A 27 15.14 4.65 -1.53
N GLU A 28 15.91 5.18 -2.49
CA GLU A 28 17.02 6.10 -2.20
C GLU A 28 16.49 7.40 -1.59
N ASP A 29 15.37 7.92 -2.11
CA ASP A 29 14.75 9.16 -1.62
C ASP A 29 14.07 8.94 -0.25
N VAL A 30 13.61 7.72 0.04
CA VAL A 30 12.99 7.35 1.32
C VAL A 30 14.03 7.21 2.42
N ILE A 31 15.16 6.54 2.15
CA ILE A 31 16.21 6.28 3.13
C ILE A 31 17.04 7.52 3.42
N ASP A 32 17.23 8.41 2.44
CA ASP A 32 17.98 9.66 2.62
C ASP A 32 17.23 10.70 3.50
N ASN A 33 15.95 10.46 3.82
CA ASN A 33 15.20 11.32 4.72
C ASN A 33 15.69 11.20 6.17
N PHE A 34 15.70 12.33 6.87
CA PHE A 34 16.08 12.39 8.28
C PHE A 34 15.20 11.50 9.18
N GLU A 35 13.90 11.41 8.87
CA GLU A 35 12.97 10.43 9.43
C GLU A 35 12.42 9.56 8.31
N VAL A 36 12.72 8.27 8.36
CA VAL A 36 12.23 7.28 7.40
C VAL A 36 10.80 6.90 7.75
N ASP A 37 9.82 7.34 6.96
CA ASP A 37 8.42 6.96 7.13
C ASP A 37 8.09 5.65 6.41
N LEU A 38 8.13 4.54 7.17
CA LEU A 38 7.75 3.22 6.69
C LEU A 38 6.24 2.97 6.76
N THR A 39 5.47 3.85 7.39
CA THR A 39 4.03 3.64 7.64
C THR A 39 3.17 3.85 6.40
N SER A 40 3.70 4.59 5.41
CA SER A 40 3.08 4.78 4.11
C SER A 40 3.32 3.61 3.14
N ALA A 41 4.14 2.62 3.48
CA ALA A 41 4.56 1.54 2.58
C ALA A 41 3.54 0.39 2.51
N ALA A 42 3.09 0.05 1.31
CA ALA A 42 2.27 -1.12 1.02
C ALA A 42 3.11 -2.37 0.73
N VAL A 43 4.26 -2.15 0.07
CA VAL A 43 5.18 -3.18 -0.41
C VAL A 43 6.53 -2.53 -0.71
N VAL A 44 7.61 -3.30 -0.53
CA VAL A 44 8.98 -2.87 -0.83
C VAL A 44 9.57 -3.79 -1.88
N ILE A 45 10.13 -3.24 -2.96
CA ILE A 45 10.77 -4.01 -4.03
C ILE A 45 12.20 -3.50 -4.25
N VAL A 46 13.17 -4.39 -4.14
CA VAL A 46 14.58 -4.08 -4.39
C VAL A 46 15.17 -5.10 -5.37
N THR A 47 16.35 -4.81 -5.90
CA THR A 47 17.12 -5.83 -6.63
C THR A 47 18.00 -6.64 -5.67
N GLU A 48 18.66 -7.67 -6.18
CA GLU A 48 19.63 -8.43 -5.39
C GLU A 48 20.77 -7.57 -4.82
N ASP A 49 21.08 -6.43 -5.44
CA ASP A 49 22.20 -5.54 -5.09
C ASP A 49 21.89 -4.65 -3.88
N GLU A 50 20.61 -4.40 -3.59
CA GLU A 50 20.17 -3.50 -2.51
C GLU A 50 19.50 -4.26 -1.35
N THR A 51 19.77 -5.57 -1.24
CA THR A 51 19.18 -6.45 -0.20
C THR A 51 19.54 -6.04 1.23
N ASN A 52 20.67 -5.37 1.43
CA ASN A 52 21.10 -4.82 2.72
C ASN A 52 20.10 -3.78 3.28
N CYS A 53 19.38 -3.07 2.41
CA CYS A 53 18.37 -2.09 2.81
C CYS A 53 17.10 -2.74 3.37
N LEU A 54 16.87 -4.04 3.17
CA LEU A 54 15.67 -4.72 3.66
C LEU A 54 15.66 -4.92 5.18
N GLN A 55 16.84 -4.92 5.83
CA GLN A 55 16.94 -5.19 7.26
C GLN A 55 16.14 -4.17 8.09
N GLN A 56 16.15 -2.88 7.72
CA GLN A 56 15.39 -1.85 8.43
C GLN A 56 13.86 -2.08 8.35
N PHE A 57 13.37 -2.64 7.23
CA PHE A 57 11.95 -2.94 7.06
C PHE A 57 11.56 -4.17 7.87
N ILE A 58 12.44 -5.17 7.96
CA ILE A 58 12.26 -6.33 8.84
C ILE A 58 12.22 -5.88 10.31
N ASP A 59 13.18 -5.04 10.72
CA ASP A 59 13.32 -4.57 12.09
C ASP A 59 12.16 -3.65 12.52
N SER A 60 11.46 -3.04 11.56
CA SER A 60 10.27 -2.21 11.83
C SER A 60 9.10 -2.98 12.45
N ALA A 61 9.07 -4.31 12.31
CA ALA A 61 7.97 -5.19 12.72
C ALA A 61 6.60 -4.85 12.10
N LEU A 62 6.56 -4.00 11.07
CA LEU A 62 5.33 -3.65 10.35
C LEU A 62 4.84 -4.80 9.45
N ASN A 63 5.69 -5.80 9.19
CA ASN A 63 5.41 -6.94 8.30
C ASN A 63 5.04 -6.51 6.87
N ILE A 64 5.69 -5.46 6.38
CA ILE A 64 5.52 -4.98 5.00
C ILE A 64 6.00 -6.08 4.04
N PRO A 65 5.20 -6.50 3.05
CA PRO A 65 5.63 -7.44 2.03
C PRO A 65 6.87 -6.93 1.29
N MET A 66 7.85 -7.80 1.12
CA MET A 66 9.14 -7.47 0.51
C MET A 66 9.40 -8.40 -0.68
N PHE A 67 9.87 -7.81 -1.78
CA PHE A 67 10.26 -8.52 -2.99
C PHE A 67 11.71 -8.18 -3.35
N VAL A 68 12.46 -9.22 -3.71
CA VAL A 68 13.79 -9.09 -4.30
C VAL A 68 13.72 -9.58 -5.73
N ILE A 69 14.01 -8.69 -6.66
CA ILE A 69 14.14 -8.99 -8.07
C ILE A 69 15.58 -9.42 -8.34
N ARG A 70 15.76 -10.64 -8.83
CA ARG A 70 17.06 -11.17 -9.24
C ARG A 70 17.25 -10.98 -10.74
N THR A 71 18.18 -10.11 -11.10
CA THR A 71 18.55 -9.75 -12.47
C THR A 71 19.65 -10.66 -13.04
N ARG A 72 20.54 -11.19 -12.18
CA ARG A 72 21.66 -12.05 -12.60
C ARG A 72 21.46 -13.49 -12.15
N ARG A 73 21.66 -14.42 -13.10
CA ARG A 73 21.61 -15.86 -12.82
C ARG A 73 22.72 -16.26 -11.85
N GLY A 74 22.37 -17.07 -10.87
CA GLY A 74 23.32 -17.63 -9.90
C GLY A 74 23.62 -16.72 -8.71
N THR A 75 23.09 -15.50 -8.67
CA THR A 75 23.16 -14.69 -7.46
C THR A 75 22.37 -15.34 -6.34
N GLN A 76 23.03 -15.57 -5.21
CA GLN A 76 22.42 -16.14 -4.02
C GLN A 76 21.74 -15.02 -3.22
N ILE A 77 20.46 -15.22 -2.93
CA ILE A 77 19.75 -14.37 -1.97
C ILE A 77 20.02 -14.94 -0.56
N PRO A 78 20.39 -14.11 0.43
CA PRO A 78 20.59 -14.54 1.80
C PRO A 78 19.41 -15.35 2.33
N LEU A 79 19.70 -16.51 2.96
CA LEU A 79 18.66 -17.40 3.49
C LEU A 79 17.84 -16.73 4.58
N ASP A 80 18.43 -15.82 5.34
CA ASP A 80 17.76 -15.09 6.41
C ASP A 80 16.63 -14.19 5.87
N LEU A 81 16.79 -13.63 4.67
CA LEU A 81 15.73 -12.85 4.00
C LEU A 81 14.57 -13.75 3.57
N LEU A 82 14.87 -14.95 3.05
CA LEU A 82 13.84 -15.94 2.71
C LEU A 82 13.08 -16.39 3.97
N ALA A 83 13.80 -16.60 5.08
CA ALA A 83 13.20 -16.96 6.37
C ALA A 83 12.34 -15.82 6.94
N ALA A 84 12.67 -14.56 6.66
CA ALA A 84 11.87 -13.38 6.99
C ALA A 84 10.64 -13.19 6.09
N GLY A 85 10.42 -14.06 5.10
CA GLY A 85 9.26 -14.01 4.20
C GLY A 85 9.44 -13.11 2.98
N VAL A 86 10.68 -12.72 2.65
CA VAL A 86 10.98 -11.98 1.41
C VAL A 86 10.74 -12.87 0.19
N HIS A 87 9.95 -12.39 -0.75
CA HIS A 87 9.68 -13.07 -2.01
C HIS A 87 10.78 -12.79 -3.03
N VAL A 88 11.17 -13.79 -3.82
CA VAL A 88 12.19 -13.62 -4.88
C VAL A 88 11.54 -13.79 -6.25
N MET A 89 11.78 -12.83 -7.13
CA MET A 89 11.33 -12.85 -8.53
C MET A 89 12.54 -12.89 -9.45
N ASP A 90 12.53 -13.78 -10.43
CA ASP A 90 13.58 -13.87 -11.43
C ASP A 90 13.21 -13.04 -12.66
N VAL A 91 14.02 -12.03 -12.99
CA VAL A 91 13.78 -11.21 -14.19
C VAL A 91 13.75 -12.10 -15.41
N ASN A 92 12.70 -11.92 -16.22
CA ASN A 92 12.61 -12.46 -17.55
C ASN A 92 11.79 -11.51 -18.44
N GLU A 93 11.84 -11.76 -19.75
CA GLU A 93 11.25 -10.88 -20.77
C GLU A 93 9.71 -10.98 -20.86
N PHE A 94 9.08 -11.93 -20.15
CA PHE A 94 7.68 -12.28 -20.35
C PHE A 94 6.77 -11.98 -19.15
N ASP A 95 7.34 -11.89 -17.94
CA ASP A 95 6.59 -11.92 -16.70
C ASP A 95 6.48 -10.55 -15.99
N ARG A 96 6.86 -9.43 -16.63
CA ARG A 96 6.78 -8.09 -16.00
C ARG A 96 5.35 -7.76 -15.51
N ASP A 97 4.34 -8.07 -16.32
CA ASP A 97 2.91 -7.94 -15.94
C ASP A 97 2.50 -8.92 -14.84
N LEU A 98 3.08 -10.13 -14.82
CA LEU A 98 2.81 -11.12 -13.77
C LEU A 98 3.36 -10.63 -12.43
N PHE A 99 4.60 -10.12 -12.42
CA PHE A 99 5.21 -9.53 -11.22
C PHE A 99 4.43 -8.32 -10.73
N GLY A 100 4.00 -7.44 -11.64
CA GLY A 100 3.09 -6.33 -11.33
C GLY A 100 1.83 -6.79 -10.59
N ARG A 101 1.16 -7.85 -11.09
CA ARG A 101 -0.02 -8.43 -10.42
C ARG A 101 0.29 -9.02 -9.06
N GLN A 102 1.42 -9.70 -8.91
CA GLN A 102 1.82 -10.31 -7.64
C GLN A 102 2.15 -9.25 -6.58
N ILE A 103 2.88 -8.20 -6.97
CA ILE A 103 3.21 -7.05 -6.13
C ILE A 103 1.91 -6.36 -5.69
N GLU A 104 1.00 -6.07 -6.63
CA GLU A 104 -0.25 -5.39 -6.32
C GLU A 104 -1.16 -6.23 -5.43
N GLN A 105 -1.21 -7.55 -5.64
CA GLN A 105 -1.97 -8.45 -4.80
C GLN A 105 -1.42 -8.47 -3.37
N ALA A 106 -0.10 -8.56 -3.21
CA ALA A 106 0.55 -8.51 -1.90
C ALA A 106 0.29 -7.18 -1.17
N ALA A 107 0.37 -6.04 -1.88
CA ALA A 107 0.04 -4.73 -1.34
C ALA A 107 -1.42 -4.64 -0.87
N LYS A 108 -2.36 -5.12 -1.68
CA LYS A 108 -3.80 -5.17 -1.34
C LYS A 108 -4.09 -6.08 -0.13
N ASP A 109 -3.43 -7.24 -0.06
CA ASP A 109 -3.62 -8.17 1.05
C ASP A 109 -3.03 -7.62 2.34
N TYR A 110 -1.87 -6.97 2.27
CA TYR A 110 -1.27 -6.26 3.40
C TYR A 110 -2.20 -5.15 3.92
N GLU A 111 -2.67 -4.25 3.05
CA GLU A 111 -3.60 -3.19 3.44
C GLU A 111 -4.86 -3.74 4.11
N LYS A 112 -5.47 -4.80 3.56
CA LYS A 112 -6.65 -5.43 4.18
C LYS A 112 -6.34 -6.10 5.52
N GLY A 113 -5.12 -6.66 5.65
CA GLY A 113 -4.66 -7.38 6.82
C GLY A 113 -4.33 -6.48 8.00
N ILE A 114 -3.76 -5.29 7.75
CA ILE A 114 -3.39 -4.35 8.81
C ILE A 114 -4.60 -3.64 9.44
N LEU A 115 -5.73 -3.52 8.71
CA LEU A 115 -6.91 -2.87 9.25
C LEU A 115 -7.56 -3.75 10.33
N PRO A 116 -7.82 -3.20 11.55
CA PRO A 116 -8.59 -3.91 12.56
C PRO A 116 -9.98 -4.29 12.03
N PRO A 117 -10.56 -5.43 12.47
CA PRO A 117 -11.79 -5.97 11.89
C PRO A 117 -12.92 -4.95 11.77
N PHE A 118 -13.21 -4.18 12.83
CA PHE A 118 -14.29 -3.18 12.81
C PHE A 118 -14.03 -2.07 11.79
N PHE A 119 -12.80 -1.54 11.74
CA PHE A 119 -12.47 -0.45 10.83
C PHE A 119 -12.50 -0.92 9.38
N ARG A 120 -12.04 -2.15 9.09
CA ARG A 120 -12.16 -2.75 7.76
C ARG A 120 -13.61 -2.84 7.31
N GLU A 121 -14.48 -3.47 8.10
CA GLU A 121 -15.90 -3.60 7.75
C GLU A 121 -16.59 -2.24 7.58
N MET A 122 -16.26 -1.26 8.43
CA MET A 122 -16.77 0.11 8.31
C MET A 122 -16.37 0.75 6.97
N THR A 123 -15.09 0.65 6.56
CA THR A 123 -14.62 1.19 5.27
C THR A 123 -15.26 0.50 4.07
N GLU A 124 -15.45 -0.82 4.14
CA GLU A 124 -16.12 -1.61 3.09
C GLU A 124 -17.61 -1.27 2.99
N TYR A 125 -18.29 -1.12 4.13
CA TYR A 125 -19.70 -0.70 4.18
C TYR A 125 -19.91 0.68 3.57
N VAL A 126 -19.07 1.66 3.93
CA VAL A 126 -19.09 3.00 3.34
C VAL A 126 -18.82 2.94 1.82
N GLY A 127 -17.81 2.16 1.40
CA GLY A 127 -17.44 1.99 -0.01
C GLY A 127 -18.53 1.35 -0.88
N THR A 128 -19.43 0.56 -0.28
CA THR A 128 -20.58 -0.03 -0.99
C THR A 128 -21.61 1.03 -1.42
N GLY A 129 -21.63 2.21 -0.77
CA GLY A 129 -22.50 3.31 -1.17
C GLY A 129 -23.99 3.08 -0.88
N ASN A 130 -24.31 2.26 0.13
CA ASN A 130 -25.68 1.91 0.48
C ASN A 130 -26.54 3.14 0.84
N MET A 131 -27.82 3.12 0.44
CA MET A 131 -28.80 4.10 0.91
C MET A 131 -29.30 3.69 2.30
N THR A 132 -29.24 4.60 3.27
CA THR A 132 -29.79 4.39 4.61
C THR A 132 -31.01 5.28 4.84
N LEU A 133 -32.08 4.68 5.36
CA LEU A 133 -33.25 5.37 5.93
C LEU A 133 -33.27 5.26 7.46
N ALA A 134 -32.19 4.75 8.05
CA ALA A 134 -32.00 4.68 9.49
C ALA A 134 -31.45 6.00 10.03
N THR A 135 -31.46 6.15 11.34
CA THR A 135 -30.65 7.16 12.02
C THR A 135 -29.15 6.94 11.75
N PRO A 136 -28.29 7.97 11.81
CA PRO A 136 -28.59 9.39 12.11
C PRO A 136 -29.31 10.14 10.98
N GLY A 137 -30.23 11.04 11.33
CA GLY A 137 -31.13 11.73 10.38
C GLY A 137 -30.44 12.65 9.35
N HIS A 138 -29.12 12.86 9.45
CA HIS A 138 -28.36 13.55 8.40
C HIS A 138 -28.07 12.66 7.18
N HIS A 139 -28.29 11.34 7.30
CA HIS A 139 -28.20 10.32 6.25
C HIS A 139 -26.96 10.47 5.37
N GLY A 140 -25.76 10.22 5.89
CA GLY A 140 -24.54 10.38 5.11
C GLY A 140 -24.13 11.85 4.88
N GLY A 141 -24.72 12.78 5.63
CA GLY A 141 -24.44 14.22 5.54
C GLY A 141 -25.27 14.94 4.47
N GLN A 142 -26.20 14.23 3.82
CA GLN A 142 -27.11 14.79 2.82
C GLN A 142 -27.98 15.92 3.38
N PHE A 143 -28.37 15.86 4.65
CA PHE A 143 -29.11 16.94 5.29
C PHE A 143 -28.28 18.22 5.40
N PHE A 144 -27.01 18.13 5.81
CA PHE A 144 -26.14 19.28 5.99
C PHE A 144 -25.93 20.06 4.69
N ARG A 145 -25.83 19.37 3.55
CA ARG A 145 -25.65 19.99 2.23
C ARG A 145 -26.85 20.82 1.74
N LYS A 146 -27.98 20.81 2.46
CA LYS A 146 -29.19 21.60 2.14
C LYS A 146 -29.23 22.99 2.76
N HIS A 147 -28.27 23.33 3.64
CA HIS A 147 -28.19 24.65 4.28
C HIS A 147 -26.77 25.22 4.12
N PRO A 148 -26.56 26.52 3.81
CA PRO A 148 -25.21 27.07 3.59
C PRO A 148 -24.25 26.81 4.76
N ALA A 149 -24.71 26.98 6.01
CA ALA A 149 -23.89 26.66 7.19
C ALA A 149 -23.58 25.16 7.30
N GLY A 150 -24.53 24.29 6.94
CA GLY A 150 -24.31 22.85 6.94
C GLY A 150 -23.39 22.41 5.80
N ARG A 151 -23.43 23.10 4.65
CA ARG A 151 -22.50 22.84 3.55
C ARG A 151 -21.07 23.15 3.96
N ALA A 152 -20.83 24.26 4.66
CA ALA A 152 -19.52 24.57 5.23
C ALA A 152 -19.05 23.49 6.21
N LEU A 153 -19.94 22.97 7.07
CA LEU A 153 -19.64 21.86 7.98
C LEU A 153 -19.29 20.57 7.22
N TYR A 154 -20.07 20.24 6.19
CA TYR A 154 -19.87 19.03 5.39
C TYR A 154 -18.54 19.09 4.63
N ASP A 155 -18.26 20.22 3.99
CA ASP A 155 -17.04 20.43 3.21
C ASP A 155 -15.80 20.51 4.12
N TRP A 156 -15.94 21.01 5.37
CA TRP A 156 -14.86 21.06 6.35
C TRP A 156 -14.42 19.67 6.83
N PHE A 157 -15.38 18.81 7.19
CA PHE A 157 -15.07 17.48 7.73
C PHE A 157 -14.91 16.39 6.66
N GLY A 158 -15.52 16.58 5.49
CA GLY A 158 -15.50 15.61 4.40
C GLY A 158 -16.54 14.50 4.53
N GLU A 159 -16.81 13.85 3.39
CA GLU A 159 -17.87 12.86 3.23
C GLU A 159 -17.73 11.63 4.13
N ASN A 160 -16.51 11.10 4.27
CA ASN A 160 -16.24 9.88 5.03
C ASN A 160 -16.67 9.99 6.50
N LEU A 161 -16.54 11.17 7.13
CA LEU A 161 -16.96 11.36 8.51
C LEU A 161 -18.47 11.23 8.68
N PHE A 162 -19.27 11.67 7.70
CA PHE A 162 -20.73 11.64 7.82
C PHE A 162 -21.35 10.32 7.36
N ARG A 163 -20.59 9.50 6.63
CA ARG A 163 -21.04 8.19 6.11
C ARG A 163 -20.62 7.00 6.96
N SER A 164 -19.60 7.17 7.81
CA SER A 164 -19.14 6.13 8.75
C SER A 164 -20.02 6.00 9.99
#